data_AF-A0A3N5UT23-F1
#
_entry.id   AF-A0A3N5UT23-F1
#
_cell.length_a   1.000
_cell.length_b   1.000
_cell.length_c   1.000
_cell.angle_alpha   90.00
_cell.angle_beta   90.00
_cell.angle_gamma   90.00
#
_symmetry.space_group_name_H-M   'P 1'
#
loop_
_entity.id
_entity.type
_entity.pdbx_description
1 polymer ?
#
loop_
_entity_poly.entity_id
_entity_poly.type
_entity_poly.pdbx_seq_one_letter_code
_entity_poly.pdbx_strand_id
1 'polypeptide(L)'
;MTTLTKDTIVTLLRAWINQRAGLEAGNYISGWNDTSGRAAYRSESRKITQQKHDADTLLRAVEYSGITAEELRAAFRAFSGRLSLVETAKGWKLEYCTGQYFPTEYRA
;
A
#
# COMPACT_ATOMS: atom_id res chain seq x y z
N MET A 1 1.15 4.88 -26.75
CA MET A 1 1.89 4.72 -25.49
C MET A 1 1.58 5.91 -24.63
N THR A 2 1.13 5.68 -23.40
CA THR A 2 0.73 6.77 -22.50
C THR A 2 1.98 7.25 -21.79
N THR A 3 2.35 8.53 -21.93
CA THR A 3 3.55 9.09 -21.30
C THR A 3 3.50 8.87 -19.79
N LEU A 4 4.53 8.23 -19.24
CA LEU A 4 4.65 8.02 -17.81
C LEU A 4 5.20 9.29 -17.16
N THR A 5 4.43 9.89 -16.26
CA THR A 5 4.87 11.07 -15.49
C THR A 5 5.02 10.70 -14.02
N LYS A 6 5.84 11.47 -13.30
CA LYS A 6 5.99 11.36 -11.84
C LYS A 6 4.64 11.43 -11.13
N ASP A 7 3.81 12.40 -11.51
CA ASP A 7 2.46 12.60 -10.95
C ASP A 7 1.56 11.38 -11.16
N THR A 8 1.67 10.71 -12.32
CA THR A 8 0.93 9.46 -12.57
C THR A 8 1.34 8.37 -11.59
N ILE A 9 2.64 8.18 -11.36
CA ILE A 9 3.15 7.17 -10.42
C ILE A 9 2.70 7.48 -8.99
N VAL A 10 2.85 8.75 -8.57
CA VAL A 10 2.43 9.19 -7.23
C VAL A 10 0.93 9.01 -7.04
N THR A 11 0.11 9.36 -8.04
CA THR A 11 -1.35 9.17 -8.00
C THR A 11 -1.72 7.69 -7.87
N LEU A 12 -1.05 6.80 -8.61
CA LEU A 12 -1.26 5.36 -8.49
C LEU A 12 -0.86 4.82 -7.12
N LEU A 13 0.27 5.27 -6.56
CA LEU A 13 0.70 4.89 -5.21
C LEU A 13 -0.28 5.41 -4.14
N ARG A 14 -0.79 6.64 -4.28
CA ARG A 14 -1.85 7.18 -3.41
C ARG A 14 -3.12 6.34 -3.50
N ALA A 15 -3.54 5.94 -4.68
CA ALA A 15 -4.70 5.06 -4.85
C ALA A 15 -4.48 3.70 -4.19
N TRP A 16 -3.26 3.15 -4.30
CA TRP A 16 -2.86 1.88 -3.70
C TRP A 16 -2.95 1.91 -2.16
N ILE A 17 -2.36 2.91 -1.51
CA ILE A 17 -2.35 3.00 -0.03
C ILE A 17 -3.71 3.36 0.58
N ASN A 18 -4.66 3.86 -0.24
CA ASN A 18 -6.02 4.20 0.22
C ASN A 18 -7.01 3.04 0.10
N GLN A 19 -6.55 1.84 -0.26
CA GLN A 19 -7.39 0.65 -0.24
C GLN A 19 -7.85 0.30 1.18
N ARG A 20 -9.02 -0.35 1.31
CA ARG A 20 -9.51 -0.83 2.60
C ARG A 20 -8.55 -1.91 3.13
N ALA A 21 -8.08 -1.73 4.35
CA ALA A 21 -7.16 -2.66 5.02
C ALA A 21 -7.67 -4.10 5.19
N GLY A 22 -8.97 -4.36 4.97
CA GLY A 22 -9.55 -5.70 5.04
C GLY A 22 -9.62 -6.32 6.44
N LEU A 23 -9.46 -5.54 7.52
CA LEU A 23 -9.56 -6.03 8.88
C LEU A 23 -11.00 -6.47 9.22
N GLU A 24 -11.19 -7.76 9.41
CA GLU A 24 -12.46 -8.36 9.83
C GLU A 24 -12.44 -8.68 11.31
N ALA A 25 -13.36 -8.09 12.09
CA ALA A 25 -13.38 -8.22 13.55
C ALA A 25 -13.50 -9.68 14.03
N GLY A 26 -14.20 -10.53 13.27
CA GLY A 26 -14.34 -11.97 13.55
C GLY A 26 -13.02 -12.76 13.50
N ASN A 27 -11.97 -12.22 12.87
CA ASN A 27 -10.63 -12.83 12.88
C ASN A 27 -9.85 -12.55 14.18
N TYR A 28 -10.36 -11.65 15.02
CA TYR A 28 -9.68 -11.20 16.25
C TYR A 28 -10.51 -11.44 17.49
N ILE A 29 -11.84 -11.31 17.41
CA ILE A 29 -12.74 -11.30 18.55
C ILE A 29 -13.53 -12.61 18.60
N SER A 30 -13.20 -13.45 19.57
CA SER A 30 -13.84 -14.75 19.80
C SER A 30 -15.15 -14.68 20.59
N GLY A 31 -15.43 -13.56 21.26
CA GLY A 31 -16.67 -13.38 22.03
C GLY A 31 -16.83 -12.03 22.74
N TRP A 32 -17.95 -11.85 23.42
CA TRP A 32 -18.28 -10.58 24.09
C TRP A 32 -17.25 -10.15 25.14
N ASN A 33 -16.64 -11.09 25.86
CA ASN A 33 -15.66 -10.82 26.92
C ASN A 33 -14.20 -10.85 26.44
N ASP A 34 -13.96 -11.03 25.13
CA ASP A 34 -12.61 -11.10 24.54
C ASP A 34 -11.93 -9.72 24.45
N THR A 35 -11.39 -9.27 25.57
CA THR A 35 -10.73 -7.97 25.68
C THR A 35 -9.39 -7.93 24.94
N SER A 36 -8.64 -9.04 24.91
CA SER A 36 -7.37 -9.15 24.19
C SER A 36 -7.57 -9.10 22.68
N GLY A 37 -8.57 -9.81 22.13
CA GLY A 37 -8.92 -9.76 20.72
C GLY A 37 -9.29 -8.35 20.24
N ARG A 38 -10.09 -7.63 21.04
CA ARG A 38 -10.41 -6.22 20.78
C ARG A 38 -9.17 -5.32 20.81
N ALA A 39 -8.26 -5.55 21.76
CA ALA A 39 -7.03 -4.79 21.87
C ALA A 39 -6.11 -5.04 20.65
N ALA A 40 -5.99 -6.29 20.20
CA ALA A 40 -5.24 -6.67 19.01
C ALA A 40 -5.78 -5.97 17.75
N TYR A 41 -7.09 -6.06 17.50
CA TYR A 41 -7.74 -5.39 16.36
C TYR A 41 -7.46 -3.88 16.34
N ARG A 42 -7.64 -3.21 17.48
CA ARG A 42 -7.39 -1.76 17.60
C ARG A 42 -5.92 -1.41 17.44
N SER A 43 -5.02 -2.25 17.93
CA SER A 43 -3.58 -2.04 17.77
C SER A 43 -3.18 -2.09 16.30
N GLU A 44 -3.66 -3.11 15.58
CA GLU A 44 -3.35 -3.29 14.17
C GLU A 44 -3.96 -2.19 13.29
N SER A 45 -5.23 -1.85 13.53
CA SER A 45 -5.90 -0.73 12.84
C SER A 45 -5.13 0.59 13.01
N ARG A 46 -4.62 0.88 14.21
CA ARG A 46 -3.79 2.08 14.46
C ARG A 46 -2.45 2.00 13.73
N LYS A 47 -1.79 0.84 13.73
CA LYS A 47 -0.52 0.65 13.04
C LYS A 47 -0.65 0.88 11.52
N ILE A 48 -1.67 0.28 10.90
CA ILE A 48 -1.96 0.47 9.47
C ILE A 48 -2.23 1.95 9.17
N THR A 49 -2.99 2.63 10.04
CA THR A 49 -3.27 4.07 9.89
C THR A 49 -1.99 4.90 9.98
N GLN A 50 -1.09 4.58 10.92
CA GLN A 50 0.21 5.25 11.03
C GLN A 50 1.05 5.06 9.77
N GLN A 51 1.16 3.82 9.27
CA GLN A 51 1.92 3.50 8.07
C GLN A 51 1.38 4.21 6.83
N LYS A 52 0.05 4.36 6.74
CA LYS A 52 -0.57 5.19 5.72
C LYS A 52 -0.11 6.65 5.82
N HIS A 53 -0.10 7.23 7.01
CA HIS A 53 0.35 8.62 7.21
C HIS A 53 1.84 8.80 6.89
N ASP A 54 2.67 7.82 7.26
CA ASP A 54 4.09 7.80 6.91
C ASP A 54 4.27 7.74 5.38
N ALA A 55 3.53 6.87 4.70
CA ALA A 55 3.54 6.76 3.25
C ALA A 55 3.07 8.06 2.57
N ASP A 56 1.99 8.67 3.05
CA ASP A 56 1.50 9.97 2.54
C ASP A 56 2.56 11.08 2.69
N THR A 57 3.28 11.10 3.81
CA THR A 57 4.37 12.04 4.09
C THR A 57 5.54 11.84 3.12
N LEU A 58 5.95 10.58 2.92
CA LEU A 58 7.03 10.24 1.98
C LEU A 58 6.66 10.56 0.54
N LEU A 59 5.43 10.27 0.11
CA LEU A 59 4.95 10.61 -1.23
C LEU A 59 4.94 12.13 -1.44
N ARG A 60 4.56 12.90 -0.42
CA ARG A 60 4.62 14.37 -0.47
C ARG A 60 6.05 14.90 -0.59
N ALA A 61 7.00 14.29 0.12
CA ALA A 61 8.41 14.63 -0.03
C ALA A 61 8.94 14.29 -1.44
N VAL A 62 8.51 13.15 -2.01
CA VAL A 62 8.83 12.76 -3.38
C VAL A 62 8.29 13.78 -4.38
N GLU A 63 7.04 14.26 -4.25
CA GLU A 63 6.48 15.28 -5.16
C GLU A 63 7.40 16.50 -5.31
N TYR A 64 7.97 16.99 -4.21
CA TYR A 64 8.87 18.16 -4.19
C TYR A 64 10.34 17.86 -4.48
N SER A 65 10.74 16.59 -4.54
CA SER A 65 12.12 16.22 -4.78
C SER A 65 12.49 16.30 -6.27
N GLY A 66 13.80 16.25 -6.56
CA GLY A 66 14.32 16.11 -7.92
C GLY A 66 14.16 14.71 -8.54
N ILE A 67 13.52 13.76 -7.83
CA ILE A 67 13.35 12.38 -8.32
C ILE A 67 12.48 12.38 -9.57
N THR A 68 12.95 11.71 -10.61
CA THR A 68 12.32 11.56 -11.93
C THR A 68 11.36 10.36 -12.00
N ALA A 69 10.52 10.30 -13.04
CA ALA A 69 9.59 9.18 -13.22
C ALA A 69 10.33 7.86 -13.49
N GLU A 70 11.48 7.95 -14.15
CA GLU A 70 12.37 6.88 -14.58
C GLU A 70 13.07 6.25 -13.37
N GLU A 71 13.53 7.08 -12.44
CA GLU A 71 14.10 6.62 -11.16
C GLU A 71 13.03 5.92 -10.31
N LEU A 72 11.82 6.49 -10.23
CA LEU A 72 10.70 5.82 -9.54
C LEU A 72 10.34 4.49 -10.20
N ARG A 73 10.30 4.44 -11.54
CA ARG A 73 10.05 3.21 -12.30
C ARG A 73 11.12 2.16 -12.02
N ALA A 74 12.40 2.56 -11.98
CA ALA A 74 13.49 1.67 -11.65
C ALA A 74 13.39 1.12 -10.22
N ALA A 75 12.93 1.95 -9.27
CA ALA A 75 12.79 1.57 -7.87
C ALA A 75 11.81 0.41 -7.62
N PHE A 76 10.79 0.20 -8.48
CA PHE A 76 9.89 -0.96 -8.36
C PHE A 76 10.62 -2.31 -8.42
N ARG A 77 11.83 -2.38 -9.01
CA ARG A 77 12.65 -3.61 -9.02
C ARG A 77 13.23 -3.96 -7.64
N ALA A 78 13.36 -2.99 -6.73
CA ALA A 78 14.00 -3.19 -5.43
C ALA A 78 13.11 -3.94 -4.42
N PHE A 79 11.79 -4.02 -4.64
CA PHE A 79 10.82 -4.51 -3.65
C PHE A 79 10.46 -6.00 -3.81
N SER A 80 11.46 -6.87 -3.95
CA SER A 80 11.28 -8.32 -4.13
C SER A 80 10.34 -8.69 -5.31
N GLY A 81 10.08 -7.75 -6.22
CA GLY A 81 9.14 -7.86 -7.33
C GLY A 81 7.65 -7.93 -6.96
N ARG A 82 7.29 -7.68 -5.69
CA ARG A 82 5.90 -7.89 -5.25
C ARG A 82 4.94 -6.80 -5.73
N LEU A 83 5.38 -5.55 -5.83
CA LEU A 83 4.60 -4.46 -6.43
C LEU A 83 5.25 -4.06 -7.75
N SER A 84 4.47 -4.06 -8.83
CA SER A 84 4.95 -3.79 -10.19
C SER A 84 4.12 -2.70 -10.85
N LEU A 85 4.79 -1.81 -11.58
CA LEU A 85 4.14 -0.81 -12.43
C LEU A 85 4.02 -1.37 -13.86
N VAL A 86 2.79 -1.55 -14.33
CA VAL A 86 2.47 -2.24 -15.59
C VAL A 86 1.74 -1.30 -16.54
N GLU A 87 2.16 -1.29 -17.81
CA GLU A 87 1.48 -0.54 -18.88
C GLU A 87 0.30 -1.35 -19.42
N THR A 88 -0.82 -0.68 -19.67
CA THR A 88 -2.06 -1.25 -20.22
C THR A 88 -2.56 -0.39 -21.38
N ALA A 89 -3.55 -0.89 -22.12
CA ALA A 89 -4.22 -0.13 -23.18
C ALA A 89 -4.87 1.18 -22.69
N LYS A 90 -5.15 1.31 -21.39
CA LYS A 90 -5.81 2.48 -20.78
C LYS A 90 -4.85 3.39 -20.00
N GLY A 91 -3.55 3.10 -20.00
CA GLY A 91 -2.56 3.80 -19.17
C GLY A 91 -1.81 2.85 -18.25
N TRP A 92 -1.35 3.36 -17.11
CA TRP A 92 -0.53 2.62 -16.17
C TRP A 92 -1.34 2.15 -14.96
N LYS A 93 -0.98 0.99 -14.41
CA LYS A 93 -1.54 0.48 -13.15
C LYS A 93 -0.47 -0.17 -12.28
N LEU A 94 -0.78 -0.30 -10.99
CA LEU A 94 0.00 -1.11 -10.09
C LEU A 94 -0.60 -2.52 -10.00
N GLU A 95 0.26 -3.52 -10.09
CA GLU A 95 -0.08 -4.92 -9.84
C GLU A 95 0.73 -5.43 -8.66
N TYR A 96 0.07 -6.10 -7.74
CA TYR A 96 0.73 -6.73 -6.61
C TYR A 96 0.63 -8.24 -6.72
N CYS A 97 1.78 -8.91 -6.67
CA CYS A 97 1.86 -10.37 -6.60
C CYS A 97 1.53 -10.81 -5.17
N THR A 98 0.29 -11.26 -4.97
CA THR A 98 -0.20 -11.79 -3.70
C THR A 98 0.44 -13.15 -3.43
N GLY A 99 1.31 -13.24 -2.42
CA GLY A 99 1.81 -14.54 -1.94
C GLY A 99 0.72 -15.34 -1.22
N GLN A 100 1.02 -16.59 -0.88
CA GLN A 100 0.09 -17.50 -0.16
C GLN A 100 -0.46 -16.91 1.16
N TYR A 101 0.26 -15.97 1.77
CA TYR A 101 -0.12 -15.29 3.01
C TYR A 101 -0.61 -13.85 2.82
N PHE A 102 -0.99 -13.46 1.60
CA PHE A 102 -1.42 -12.08 1.33
C PHE A 102 -2.48 -11.52 2.31
N PRO A 103 -3.51 -12.27 2.75
CA PRO A 103 -4.47 -11.78 3.75
C PRO A 103 -3.87 -11.58 5.14
N THR A 104 -2.76 -12.25 5.44
CA THR A 104 -2.08 -12.29 6.74
C THR A 104 -0.94 -11.27 6.80
N GLU A 105 -0.31 -10.97 5.66
CA GLU A 105 0.82 -10.04 5.54
C GLU A 105 0.37 -8.58 5.50
N TYR A 106 -0.85 -8.27 5.03
CA TYR A 106 -1.42 -6.91 5.06
C TYR A 106 -1.87 -6.45 6.47
N ARG A 107 -1.50 -7.22 7.49
CA ARG A 107 -1.66 -6.91 8.92
C ARG A 107 -0.56 -5.98 9.46
N ALA A 108 0.36 -5.56 8.60
CA ALA A 108 1.38 -4.56 8.85
C ALA A 108 1.91 -4.00 7.52
#